data_AF-A0A348WFW2-F1
#
_entry.id   AF-A0A348WFW2-F1
#
_cell.length_a   1.000
_cell.length_b   1.000
_cell.length_c   1.000
_cell.angle_alpha   90.00
_cell.angle_beta   90.00
_cell.angle_gamma   90.00
#
_symmetry.space_group_name_H-M   'P 1'
#
loop_
_entity.id
_entity.type
_entity.pdbx_description
1 polymer ?
#
loop_
_entity_poly.entity_id
_entity_poly.type
_entity_poly.pdbx_seq_one_letter_code
_entity_poly.pdbx_strand_id
1 'polypeptide(L)'
;MTDRFSPTDPTGIETVLDARTRRIGSWGELQEVLLEDAWNPRMLRHRSHHLFRGHSRADVPLSSGLSRHDGRQVVLEKHLLRNFKKYARSHLEPNEHEPSNFWHWIALAQHHGLPTRLLDWTYSPL
;
A
#
# COMPACT_ATOMS: atom_id res chain seq x y z
N MET A 1 -32.88 -28.50 19.55
CA MET A 1 -32.11 -27.42 20.22
C MET A 1 -30.67 -27.89 20.25
N THR A 2 -29.99 -27.70 19.13
CA THR A 2 -28.63 -28.20 18.87
C THR A 2 -27.71 -27.02 18.67
N ASP A 3 -26.74 -26.99 19.56
CA ASP A 3 -25.61 -26.09 19.67
C ASP A 3 -24.84 -25.99 18.35
N ARG A 4 -24.78 -24.79 17.75
CA ARG A 4 -23.80 -24.46 16.72
C ARG A 4 -22.71 -23.61 17.38
N PHE A 5 -21.73 -24.28 17.96
CA PHE A 5 -20.41 -23.70 18.15
C PHE A 5 -19.86 -23.33 16.76
N SER A 6 -20.04 -22.07 16.38
CA SER A 6 -19.29 -21.43 15.30
C SER A 6 -17.87 -21.23 15.79
N PRO A 7 -16.82 -21.62 15.05
CA PRO A 7 -15.46 -21.24 15.42
C PRO A 7 -15.35 -19.73 15.28
N THR A 8 -15.27 -19.04 16.42
CA THR A 8 -14.76 -17.67 16.51
C THR A 8 -13.30 -17.69 16.07
N ASP A 9 -13.03 -17.14 14.90
CA ASP A 9 -11.68 -16.81 14.46
C ASP A 9 -11.09 -15.78 15.44
N PRO A 10 -10.00 -16.10 16.17
CA PRO A 10 -9.38 -15.17 17.13
C PRO A 10 -8.51 -14.11 16.46
N THR A 11 -8.49 -14.05 15.13
CA THR A 11 -7.72 -13.05 14.38
C THR A 11 -8.65 -11.93 13.93
N GLY A 12 -8.78 -10.91 14.78
CA GLY A 12 -9.59 -9.71 14.52
C GLY A 12 -9.10 -8.86 13.35
N ILE A 13 -9.21 -9.40 12.14
CA ILE A 13 -9.21 -8.65 10.89
C ILE A 13 -10.59 -8.87 10.27
N GLU A 14 -11.59 -8.17 10.82
CA GLU A 14 -12.87 -8.00 10.15
C GLU A 14 -12.65 -7.41 8.75
N THR A 15 -13.11 -8.15 7.74
CA THR A 15 -13.79 -7.68 6.53
C THR A 15 -13.51 -6.24 6.09
N VAL A 16 -12.60 -6.04 5.14
CA VAL A 16 -12.61 -4.80 4.34
C VAL A 16 -12.26 -5.11 2.88
N LEU A 17 -13.14 -4.63 1.99
CA LEU A 17 -13.18 -4.70 0.53
C LEU A 17 -13.87 -5.94 -0.08
N ASP A 18 -15.18 -5.81 -0.34
CA ASP A 18 -15.84 -6.48 -1.47
C ASP A 18 -15.11 -6.03 -2.76
N ALA A 19 -14.02 -6.72 -3.09
CA ALA A 19 -13.17 -6.39 -4.23
C ALA A 19 -13.91 -6.77 -5.52
N ARG A 20 -14.64 -5.81 -6.09
CA ARG A 20 -15.23 -5.96 -7.42
C ARG A 20 -14.13 -6.12 -8.45
N THR A 21 -13.98 -7.33 -8.98
CA THR A 21 -13.01 -7.63 -10.05
C THR A 21 -13.69 -7.48 -11.40
N ARG A 22 -13.18 -6.59 -12.26
CA ARG A 22 -13.64 -6.43 -13.65
C ARG A 22 -12.54 -6.86 -14.61
N ARG A 23 -12.86 -7.77 -15.53
CA ARG A 23 -11.95 -8.16 -16.62
C ARG A 23 -12.19 -7.24 -17.82
N ILE A 24 -11.13 -6.62 -18.31
CA ILE A 24 -11.17 -5.69 -19.44
C ILE A 24 -10.74 -6.41 -20.71
N GLY A 25 -11.55 -6.33 -21.76
CA GLY A 25 -11.32 -7.02 -23.02
C GLY A 25 -10.64 -6.18 -24.11
N SER A 26 -10.60 -4.85 -23.95
CA SER A 26 -10.03 -3.94 -24.95
C SER A 26 -9.42 -2.68 -24.33
N TRP A 27 -8.57 -2.00 -25.09
CA TRP A 27 -8.02 -0.70 -24.68
C TRP A 27 -9.09 0.37 -24.50
N GLY A 28 -10.11 0.40 -25.36
CA GLY A 28 -11.22 1.35 -25.24
C GLY A 28 -12.00 1.17 -23.94
N GLU A 29 -12.35 -0.08 -23.63
CA GLU A 29 -13.03 -0.40 -22.37
C GLU A 29 -12.17 -0.03 -21.15
N LEU A 30 -10.84 -0.21 -21.21
CA LEU A 30 -9.95 0.22 -20.14
C LEU A 30 -10.05 1.74 -19.90
N GLN A 31 -9.99 2.53 -20.97
CA GLN A 31 -10.06 3.98 -20.88
C GLN A 31 -11.41 4.45 -20.30
N GLU A 32 -12.51 3.83 -20.72
CA GLU A 32 -13.84 4.11 -20.19
C GLU A 32 -13.92 3.85 -18.68
N VAL A 33 -13.39 2.72 -18.21
CA VAL A 33 -13.38 2.37 -16.78
C VAL A 33 -12.47 3.29 -15.96
N LEU A 34 -11.28 3.62 -16.46
CA LEU A 34 -10.34 4.49 -15.75
C LEU A 34 -10.84 5.93 -15.60
N LEU A 35 -11.62 6.39 -16.59
CA LEU A 35 -12.17 7.73 -16.67
C LEU A 35 -13.64 7.82 -16.23
N GLU A 36 -14.22 6.72 -15.77
CA GLU A 36 -15.56 6.69 -15.17
C GLU A 36 -15.61 7.72 -14.04
N ASP A 37 -16.57 8.65 -14.14
CA ASP A 37 -16.76 9.78 -13.23
C ASP A 37 -15.52 10.69 -13.02
N ALA A 38 -14.53 10.64 -13.91
CA ALA A 38 -13.33 11.45 -13.80
C ALA A 38 -13.56 12.92 -14.20
N TRP A 39 -14.66 13.27 -14.87
CA TRP A 39 -14.90 14.66 -15.29
C TRP A 39 -15.13 15.58 -14.09
N ASN A 40 -14.24 16.56 -13.92
CA ASN A 40 -14.39 17.57 -12.88
C ASN A 40 -14.86 18.91 -13.49
N PRO A 41 -16.14 19.31 -13.32
CA PRO A 41 -16.68 20.53 -13.93
C PRO A 41 -16.09 21.81 -13.34
N ARG A 42 -15.57 21.78 -12.10
CA ARG A 42 -14.92 22.95 -11.48
C ARG A 42 -13.54 23.21 -12.05
N MET A 43 -12.85 22.16 -12.50
CA MET A 43 -11.48 22.25 -13.05
C MET A 43 -11.43 22.17 -14.57
N LEU A 44 -12.56 21.90 -15.23
CA LEU A 44 -12.68 21.69 -16.69
C LEU A 44 -11.70 20.63 -17.22
N ARG A 45 -11.49 19.54 -16.47
CA ARG A 45 -10.58 18.45 -16.86
C ARG A 45 -10.95 17.12 -16.24
N HIS A 46 -10.46 16.03 -16.83
CA HIS A 46 -10.54 14.70 -16.24
C HIS A 46 -9.51 14.54 -15.12
N ARG A 47 -9.99 14.17 -13.93
CA ARG A 47 -9.25 13.81 -12.73
C ARG A 47 -9.94 12.60 -12.10
N SER A 48 -9.42 11.41 -12.37
CA SER A 48 -9.87 10.19 -11.71
C SER A 48 -9.59 10.31 -10.20
N HIS A 49 -10.56 9.92 -9.37
CA HIS A 49 -10.41 9.86 -7.91
C HIS A 49 -9.78 8.55 -7.42
N HIS A 50 -9.43 7.67 -8.36
CA HIS A 50 -8.85 6.37 -8.08
C HIS A 50 -7.35 6.49 -7.75
N LEU A 51 -6.92 5.63 -6.83
CA LEU A 51 -5.51 5.35 -6.56
C LEU A 51 -5.17 4.01 -7.19
N PHE A 52 -4.06 3.96 -7.90
CA PHE A 52 -3.63 2.78 -8.62
C PHE A 52 -2.43 2.15 -7.93
N ARG A 53 -2.38 0.82 -7.95
CA ARG A 53 -1.20 0.05 -7.61
C ARG A 53 -0.98 -1.00 -8.69
N GLY A 54 0.18 -0.94 -9.33
CA GLY A 54 0.57 -1.96 -10.30
C GLY A 54 0.71 -3.32 -9.63
N HIS A 55 -0.05 -4.31 -10.08
CA HIS A 55 0.10 -5.70 -9.67
C HIS A 55 -0.04 -6.61 -10.89
N SER A 56 0.79 -7.66 -10.98
CA SER A 56 0.74 -8.64 -12.08
C SER A 56 -0.44 -9.62 -11.98
N ARG A 57 -1.14 -9.61 -10.84
CA ARG A 57 -2.15 -10.60 -10.45
C ARG A 57 -3.24 -9.93 -9.65
N ALA A 58 -4.50 -10.18 -10.02
CA ALA A 58 -5.67 -9.58 -9.37
C ALA A 58 -6.04 -10.24 -8.04
N ASP A 59 -5.60 -11.48 -7.79
CA ASP A 59 -5.89 -12.25 -6.58
C ASP A 59 -4.92 -11.96 -5.43
N VAL A 60 -3.90 -11.13 -5.67
CA VAL A 60 -2.94 -10.77 -4.62
C VAL A 60 -3.55 -9.66 -3.75
N PRO A 61 -3.66 -9.88 -2.43
CA PRO A 61 -4.25 -8.90 -1.54
C PRO A 61 -3.37 -7.64 -1.47
N LEU A 62 -4.03 -6.48 -1.27
CA LEU A 62 -3.38 -5.20 -1.03
C LEU A 62 -2.70 -5.20 0.35
N SER A 63 -1.54 -5.83 0.43
CA SER A 63 -0.71 -5.92 1.62
C SER A 63 0.54 -5.06 1.49
N SER A 64 0.92 -4.40 2.60
CA SER A 64 2.21 -3.76 2.72
C SER A 64 3.34 -4.80 2.76
N GLY A 65 4.59 -4.38 2.57
CA GLY A 65 5.73 -5.29 2.68
C GLY A 65 5.79 -5.99 4.03
N LEU A 66 5.51 -5.24 5.09
CA LEU A 66 5.54 -5.71 6.47
C LEU A 66 4.36 -6.64 6.80
N SER A 67 3.16 -6.37 6.27
CA SER A 67 1.94 -7.15 6.52
C SER A 67 2.03 -8.60 6.03
N ARG A 68 3.01 -8.93 5.19
CA ARG A 68 3.25 -10.30 4.71
C ARG A 68 3.99 -11.20 5.71
N HIS A 69 4.45 -10.65 6.84
CA HIS A 69 5.12 -11.39 7.92
C HIS A 69 4.15 -11.71 9.07
N ASP A 70 4.47 -12.69 9.92
CA ASP A 70 3.62 -13.11 11.05
C ASP A 70 3.34 -11.96 12.04
N GLY A 71 2.25 -12.08 12.81
CA GLY A 71 1.52 -11.08 13.64
C GLY A 71 2.31 -10.18 14.62
N ARG A 72 3.62 -10.04 14.48
CA ARG A 72 4.52 -9.15 15.23
C ARG A 72 5.06 -8.00 14.37
N GLN A 73 4.35 -7.63 13.31
CA GLN A 73 4.77 -6.66 12.30
C GLN A 73 5.23 -5.32 12.91
N VAL A 74 4.47 -4.76 13.84
CA VAL A 74 4.75 -3.44 14.44
C VAL A 74 6.06 -3.47 15.24
N VAL A 75 6.29 -4.53 16.01
CA VAL A 75 7.51 -4.69 16.81
C VAL A 75 8.71 -4.91 15.89
N LEU A 76 8.55 -5.76 14.87
CA LEU A 76 9.57 -6.03 13.88
C LEU A 76 9.99 -4.76 13.13
N GLU A 77 9.05 -3.98 12.62
CA GLU A 77 9.32 -2.72 11.90
C GLU A 77 10.06 -1.72 12.78
N LYS A 78 9.71 -1.62 14.08
CA LYS A 78 10.42 -0.74 15.01
C LYS A 78 11.89 -1.12 15.13
N HIS A 79 12.20 -2.41 15.25
CA HIS A 79 13.59 -2.88 15.34
C HIS A 79 14.34 -2.72 14.01
N LEU A 80 13.69 -3.06 12.90
CA LEU A 80 14.22 -2.89 11.56
C LEU A 80 14.55 -1.43 11.26
N LEU A 81 13.61 -0.51 11.52
CA LEU A 81 13.79 0.92 11.30
C LEU A 81 14.86 1.52 12.21
N ARG A 82 14.96 1.06 13.47
CA ARG A 82 16.03 1.47 14.37
C ARG A 82 17.40 1.09 13.82
N ASN A 83 17.55 -0.15 13.34
CA ASN A 83 18.79 -0.62 12.75
C ASN A 83 19.08 0.12 11.45
N PHE A 84 18.09 0.29 10.58
CA PHE A 84 18.21 1.06 9.34
C PHE A 84 18.73 2.47 9.61
N LYS A 85 18.14 3.22 10.54
CA LYS A 85 18.60 4.56 10.94
C LYS A 85 20.07 4.57 11.38
N LYS A 86 20.47 3.58 12.18
CA LYS A 86 21.86 3.48 12.68
C LYS A 86 22.86 3.37 11.53
N TYR A 87 22.57 2.57 10.51
CA TYR A 87 23.47 2.33 9.38
C TYR A 87 23.30 3.34 8.24
N ALA A 88 22.10 3.89 8.04
CA ALA A 88 21.85 4.92 7.04
C ALA A 88 22.64 6.21 7.35
N ARG A 89 22.76 6.58 8.63
CA ARG A 89 23.52 7.77 9.06
C ARG A 89 24.99 7.76 8.64
N SER A 90 25.62 6.58 8.51
CA SER A 90 27.01 6.50 8.05
C SER A 90 27.15 6.64 6.54
N HIS A 91 26.04 6.63 5.80
CA HIS A 91 25.99 6.78 4.34
C HIS A 91 25.39 8.12 3.91
N LEU A 92 25.02 8.99 4.84
CA LEU A 92 24.59 10.34 4.52
C LEU A 92 25.83 11.19 4.20
N GLU A 93 25.80 11.85 3.05
CA GLU A 93 26.87 12.79 2.69
C GLU A 93 26.90 13.98 3.68
N PRO A 94 28.05 14.65 3.88
CA PRO A 94 28.18 15.74 4.84
C PRO A 94 27.18 16.91 4.65
N ASN A 95 26.64 17.05 3.44
CA ASN A 95 25.68 18.09 3.06
C ASN A 95 24.23 17.58 2.94
N GLU A 96 23.99 16.29 3.16
CA GLU A 96 22.66 15.72 3.14
C GLU A 96 21.96 15.93 4.49
N HIS A 97 20.74 16.46 4.43
CA HIS A 97 19.93 16.64 5.62
C HIS A 97 19.44 15.28 6.09
N GLU A 98 19.67 14.96 7.36
CA GLU A 98 19.08 13.78 7.98
C GLU A 98 17.55 13.82 7.78
N PRO A 99 16.92 12.68 7.44
CA PRO A 99 15.48 12.61 7.31
C PRO A 99 14.77 13.20 8.53
N SER A 100 13.99 14.24 8.29
CA SER A 100 13.46 15.15 9.32
C SER A 100 12.35 14.55 10.18
N ASN A 101 11.69 13.49 9.73
CA ASN A 101 10.58 12.87 10.47
C ASN A 101 10.44 11.36 10.20
N PHE A 102 9.54 10.72 10.94
CA PHE A 102 9.27 9.30 10.86
C PHE A 102 8.86 8.82 9.46
N TRP A 103 8.01 9.58 8.76
CA TRP A 103 7.54 9.22 7.42
C TRP A 103 8.65 9.26 6.39
N HIS A 104 9.51 10.28 6.46
CA HIS A 104 10.70 10.37 5.61
C HIS A 104 11.61 9.15 5.84
N TRP A 105 11.84 8.78 7.10
CA TRP A 105 12.62 7.58 7.42
C TRP A 105 12.01 6.28 6.89
N ILE A 106 10.69 6.12 6.97
CA ILE A 106 10.03 4.92 6.45
C ILE A 106 10.06 4.89 4.93
N ALA A 107 9.82 6.02 4.25
CA ALA A 107 9.88 6.11 2.81
C ALA A 107 11.30 5.79 2.29
N LEU A 108 12.32 6.34 2.94
CA LEU A 108 13.72 6.04 2.61
C LEU A 108 14.04 4.56 2.86
N ALA A 109 13.62 4.01 3.99
CA ALA A 109 13.82 2.60 4.27
C ALA A 109 13.15 1.68 3.24
N GLN A 110 11.93 2.01 2.82
CA GLN A 110 11.21 1.27 1.78
C GLN A 110 11.93 1.37 0.43
N HIS A 111 12.46 2.55 0.07
CA HIS A 111 13.26 2.75 -1.14
C HIS A 111 14.50 1.83 -1.18
N HIS A 112 15.12 1.59 -0.03
CA HIS A 112 16.23 0.65 0.13
C HIS A 112 15.81 -0.81 0.40
N GLY A 113 14.53 -1.16 0.19
CA GLY A 113 14.04 -2.54 0.25
C GLY A 113 13.67 -3.06 1.65
N LEU A 114 13.65 -2.20 2.67
CA LEU A 114 13.17 -2.60 3.99
C LEU A 114 11.65 -2.84 3.93
N PRO A 115 11.12 -3.96 4.44
CA PRO A 115 9.68 -4.14 4.54
C PRO A 115 9.11 -3.15 5.56
N THR A 116 8.23 -2.26 5.08
CA THR A 116 7.55 -1.26 5.91
C THR A 116 6.03 -1.40 5.82
N ARG A 117 5.33 -0.65 6.67
CA ARG A 117 3.87 -0.52 6.65
C ARG A 117 3.33 0.28 5.45
N LEU A 118 4.20 0.94 4.67
CA LEU A 118 3.75 1.72 3.52
C LEU A 118 3.26 0.82 2.41
N LEU A 119 2.19 1.28 1.76
CA LEU A 119 1.64 0.69 0.57
C LEU A 119 1.99 1.60 -0.60
N ASP A 120 2.57 1.05 -1.66
CA ASP A 120 2.84 1.82 -2.88
C ASP A 120 1.54 2.10 -3.61
N TRP A 121 1.31 3.37 -3.97
CA TRP A 121 0.20 3.81 -4.78
C TRP A 121 0.63 4.96 -5.69
N THR A 122 -0.08 5.15 -6.79
CA THR A 122 0.16 6.20 -7.77
C THR A 122 -1.17 6.74 -8.29
N TYR A 123 -1.20 8.00 -8.69
CA TYR A 123 -2.33 8.58 -9.44
C TYR A 123 -2.22 8.30 -10.95
N SER A 124 -1.10 7.75 -11.42
CA SER A 124 -0.95 7.31 -12.81
C SER A 124 -1.53 5.91 -12.97
N PRO A 125 -2.58 5.72 -13.78
CA PRO A 125 -3.13 4.40 -14.05
C PRO A 125 -2.25 3.52 -14.95
N LEU A 126 -1.26 4.13 -15.63
CA LEU A 126 -0.40 3.54 -16.65
C LEU A 126 1.07 3.90 -16.41
#